data_AF-A0A1V4MBF2-F1
#
_entry.id   AF-A0A1V4MBF2-F1
#
_cell.length_a   1.000
_cell.length_b   1.000
_cell.length_c   1.000
_cell.angle_alpha   90.00
_cell.angle_beta   90.00
_cell.angle_gamma   90.00
#
_symmetry.space_group_name_H-M   'P 1'
#
loop_
_entity.id
_entity.type
_entity.pdbx_description
1 polymer ?
#
loop_
_entity_poly.entity_id
_entity_poly.type
_entity_poly.pdbx_seq_one_letter_code
_entity_poly.pdbx_strand_id
1 'polypeptide(L)'
;MQLSMSGSGCILAGHRILTAAHVIANHMFIQVRKSGDTKKYTAEVEVAAHDCDLALFRVNDDSFFCDTQPVDIGELVEPGDEVTAYGFPAGGDRLCTTKGK
;
A
#
# COMPACT_ATOMS: atom_id res chain seq x y z
N MET A 1 -3.71 -14.26 21.00
CA MET A 1 -3.07 -14.45 19.68
C MET A 1 -3.19 -13.15 18.93
N GLN A 2 -2.07 -12.53 18.54
CA GLN A 2 -2.11 -11.34 17.69
C GLN A 2 -2.23 -11.83 16.25
N LEU A 3 -3.39 -11.63 15.63
CA LEU A 3 -3.58 -11.86 14.21
C LEU A 3 -2.72 -10.82 13.48
N SER A 4 -1.64 -11.23 12.82
CA SER A 4 -0.89 -10.36 11.93
C SER A 4 -1.54 -10.41 10.56
N MET A 5 -2.04 -9.28 10.08
CA MET A 5 -2.54 -9.15 8.72
C MET A 5 -1.51 -8.41 7.87
N SER A 6 -1.44 -8.79 6.60
CA SER A 6 -0.56 -8.16 5.62
C SER A 6 -1.37 -7.74 4.41
N GLY A 7 -1.04 -6.60 3.83
CA GLY A 7 -1.66 -6.11 2.61
C GLY A 7 -0.66 -5.43 1.70
N SER A 8 -1.17 -4.87 0.61
CA SER A 8 -0.39 -4.09 -0.35
C SER A 8 -0.81 -2.62 -0.28
N GLY A 9 0.09 -1.73 -0.68
CA GLY A 9 -0.20 -0.32 -0.80
C GLY A 9 0.73 0.34 -1.81
N CYS A 10 0.37 1.55 -2.24
CA CYS A 10 1.17 2.36 -3.15
C CYS A 10 1.48 3.72 -2.53
N ILE A 11 2.62 4.28 -2.92
CA ILE A 11 3.03 5.62 -2.51
C ILE A 11 2.38 6.62 -3.46
N LEU A 12 1.71 7.62 -2.89
CA LEU A 12 1.12 8.76 -3.58
C LEU A 12 1.96 10.02 -3.33
N ALA A 13 1.69 11.06 -4.13
CA ALA A 13 2.27 12.38 -3.91
C ALA A 13 2.01 12.89 -2.48
N GLY A 14 2.94 13.70 -1.97
CA GLY A 14 2.85 14.27 -0.60
C GLY A 14 3.18 13.29 0.52
N HIS A 15 3.99 12.25 0.25
CA HIS A 15 4.45 11.26 1.24
C HIS A 15 3.30 10.48 1.90
N ARG A 16 2.29 10.17 1.10
CA ARG A 16 1.13 9.38 1.53
C ARG A 16 1.19 7.97 0.98
N ILE A 17 0.63 7.02 1.70
CA ILE A 17 0.48 5.64 1.24
C ILE A 17 -1.00 5.29 1.21
N LEU A 18 -1.49 4.79 0.08
CA LEU A 18 -2.85 4.29 -0.07
C LEU A 18 -2.88 2.77 0.09
N THR A 19 -3.87 2.26 0.82
CA THR A 19 -4.17 0.84 0.94
C THR A 19 -5.67 0.60 1.15
N ALA A 20 -6.05 -0.66 1.34
CA ALA A 20 -7.41 -1.03 1.71
C ALA A 20 -7.65 -0.88 3.23
N ALA A 21 -8.81 -0.34 3.62
CA ALA A 21 -9.15 -0.10 5.03
C ALA A 21 -9.24 -1.41 5.83
N HIS A 22 -9.73 -2.50 5.23
CA HIS A 22 -9.81 -3.78 5.90
C HIS A 22 -8.44 -4.26 6.38
N VAL A 23 -7.33 -3.95 5.69
CA VAL A 23 -5.95 -4.33 6.05
C VAL A 23 -5.55 -3.81 7.43
N ILE A 24 -6.13 -2.70 7.87
CA ILE A 24 -5.79 -2.04 9.14
C ILE A 24 -6.86 -2.16 10.22
N ALA A 25 -7.98 -2.80 9.92
CA ALA A 25 -9.07 -2.92 10.87
C ALA A 25 -8.58 -3.56 12.19
N ASN A 26 -8.62 -2.80 13.28
CA ASN A 26 -8.20 -3.18 14.64
C ASN A 26 -6.68 -3.26 14.92
N HIS A 27 -5.82 -2.70 14.07
CA HIS A 27 -4.37 -2.70 14.30
C HIS A 27 -3.90 -1.44 15.05
N MET A 28 -3.33 -1.63 16.26
CA MET A 28 -2.69 -0.54 17.04
C MET A 28 -1.28 -0.18 16.53
N PHE A 29 -0.69 -1.00 15.66
CA PHE A 29 0.68 -0.84 15.20
C PHE A 29 0.81 -1.27 13.74
N ILE A 30 1.17 -0.33 12.88
CA ILE A 30 1.28 -0.53 11.44
C ILE A 30 2.75 -0.36 11.05
N GLN A 31 3.27 -1.33 10.30
CA GLN A 31 4.59 -1.25 9.70
C GLN A 31 4.47 -1.41 8.19
N VAL A 32 5.22 -0.59 7.47
CA VAL A 32 5.37 -0.68 6.03
C VAL A 32 6.80 -1.05 5.68
N ARG A 33 6.96 -1.72 4.55
CA ARG A 33 8.25 -2.07 3.96
C ARG A 33 8.16 -1.89 2.45
N LYS A 34 9.16 -1.25 1.87
CA LYS A 34 9.28 -1.06 0.42
C LYS A 34 9.77 -2.34 -0.24
N SER A 35 9.38 -2.58 -1.49
CA SER A 35 9.92 -3.69 -2.28
C SER A 35 11.45 -3.59 -2.36
N GLY A 36 12.16 -4.68 -2.09
CA GLY A 36 13.63 -4.71 -2.11
C GLY A 36 14.32 -4.08 -0.89
N ASP A 37 13.57 -3.43 0.02
CA ASP A 37 14.09 -2.95 1.29
C ASP A 37 13.92 -4.03 2.38
N THR A 38 14.86 -4.09 3.32
CA THR A 38 14.78 -4.95 4.50
C THR A 38 14.28 -4.20 5.73
N LYS A 39 14.38 -2.86 5.73
CA LYS A 39 13.95 -2.00 6.84
C LYS A 39 12.42 -1.88 6.86
N LYS A 40 11.84 -2.10 8.04
CA LYS A 40 10.43 -1.79 8.32
C LYS A 40 10.34 -0.39 8.92
N TYR A 41 9.32 0.33 8.54
CA TYR A 41 9.05 1.70 8.98
C TYR A 41 7.70 1.74 9.67
N THR A 42 7.62 2.44 10.80
CA THR A 42 6.33 2.67 11.47
C THR A 42 5.52 3.66 10.64
N ALA A 43 4.26 3.33 10.42
CA ALA A 43 3.31 4.20 9.73
C ALA A 43 2.16 4.57 10.67
N GLU A 44 1.61 5.75 10.46
CA GLU A 44 0.46 6.28 11.18
C GLU A 44 -0.71 6.44 10.21
N VAL A 45 -1.92 6.16 10.69
CA VAL A 45 -3.15 6.33 9.90
C VAL A 45 -3.50 7.81 9.85
N GLU A 46 -3.52 8.40 8.65
CA GLU A 46 -4.04 9.74 8.44
C GLU A 46 -5.57 9.71 8.34
N VAL A 47 -6.11 8.78 7.55
CA VAL A 47 -7.56 8.64 7.29
C VAL A 47 -7.91 7.17 7.04
N ALA A 48 -9.05 6.72 7.56
CA ALA A 48 -9.64 5.43 7.23
C ALA A 48 -11.11 5.60 6.84
N ALA A 49 -11.45 5.24 5.61
CA ALA A 49 -12.79 5.31 5.03
C ALA A 49 -13.29 3.89 4.75
N HIS A 50 -13.98 3.30 5.73
CA HIS A 50 -14.45 1.92 5.66
C HIS A 50 -15.53 1.72 4.60
N ASP A 51 -16.35 2.74 4.33
CA ASP A 51 -17.45 2.67 3.36
C ASP A 51 -16.97 2.41 1.92
N CYS A 52 -15.77 2.89 1.57
CA CYS A 52 -15.13 2.65 0.28
C CYS A 52 -13.91 1.72 0.39
N ASP A 53 -13.68 1.13 1.57
CA ASP A 53 -12.55 0.26 1.88
C ASP A 53 -11.17 0.87 1.58
N LEU A 54 -10.96 2.16 1.88
CA LEU A 54 -9.68 2.86 1.66
C LEU A 54 -9.07 3.43 2.94
N ALA A 55 -7.75 3.41 3.03
CA ALA A 55 -7.00 4.08 4.08
C ALA A 55 -5.75 4.78 3.55
N LEU A 56 -5.42 5.91 4.17
CA LEU A 56 -4.20 6.68 3.93
C LEU A 56 -3.29 6.61 5.15
N PHE A 57 -1.99 6.40 4.89
CA PHE A 57 -0.95 6.46 5.90
C PHE A 57 0.07 7.55 5.61
N ARG A 58 0.79 7.90 6.67
CA ARG A 58 2.05 8.61 6.62
C ARG A 58 3.15 7.81 7.32
N VAL A 59 4.35 7.88 6.78
CA VAL A 59 5.57 7.39 7.45
C VAL A 59 6.34 8.59 7.95
N ASN A 60 6.69 8.59 9.23
CA ASN A 60 7.39 9.71 9.88
C ASN A 60 8.86 9.83 9.44
N ASP A 61 9.46 8.73 8.98
CA ASP A 61 10.83 8.69 8.50
C ASP A 61 10.85 8.91 6.97
N ASP A 62 11.19 10.12 6.55
CA ASP A 62 11.22 10.52 5.13
C ASP A 62 12.18 9.69 4.27
N SER A 63 13.17 9.00 4.88
CA SER A 63 14.08 8.12 4.14
C SER A 63 13.36 6.96 3.45
N PHE A 64 12.15 6.61 3.93
CA PHE A 64 11.28 5.65 3.25
C PHE A 64 10.99 6.02 1.80
N PHE A 65 10.79 7.32 1.53
CA PHE A 65 10.40 7.85 0.22
C PHE A 65 11.59 8.17 -0.69
N CYS A 66 12.83 8.11 -0.18
CA CYS A 66 14.02 8.27 -1.02
C CYS A 66 14.06 7.25 -2.16
N ASP A 67 14.58 7.67 -3.31
CA ASP A 67 14.71 6.87 -4.54
C ASP A 67 13.42 6.19 -4.98
N THR A 68 12.27 6.82 -4.69
CA THR A 68 10.95 6.28 -5.02
C THR A 68 10.12 7.33 -5.72
N GLN A 69 9.47 6.94 -6.82
CA GLN A 69 8.52 7.81 -7.50
C GLN A 69 7.10 7.47 -7.03
N PRO A 70 6.30 8.48 -6.61
CA PRO A 70 4.90 8.27 -6.29
C PRO A 70 4.13 7.89 -7.56
N VAL A 71 3.06 7.13 -7.37
CA VAL A 71 2.11 6.78 -8.42
C VAL A 71 1.12 7.93 -8.60
N ASP A 72 0.84 8.27 -9.86
CA ASP A 72 -0.22 9.21 -10.23
C ASP A 72 -1.56 8.48 -10.35
N ILE A 73 -2.65 9.18 -10.01
CA ILE A 73 -4.00 8.68 -10.24
C ILE A 73 -4.35 8.96 -11.70
N GLY A 74 -4.53 7.87 -12.47
CA GLY A 74 -4.92 7.93 -13.87
C GLY A 74 -6.41 8.15 -14.09
N GLU A 75 -6.81 8.11 -15.36
CA GLU A 75 -8.20 8.14 -15.78
C GLU A 75 -8.87 6.76 -15.62
N LEU A 76 -10.19 6.73 -15.74
CA LEU A 76 -10.95 5.49 -15.73
C LEU A 76 -10.64 4.67 -16.99
N VAL A 77 -10.37 3.38 -16.82
CA VAL A 77 -10.11 2.45 -17.93
C VAL A 77 -11.38 2.05 -18.66
N GLU A 78 -11.26 1.73 -19.94
CA GLU A 78 -12.34 1.21 -20.79
C GLU A 78 -12.32 -0.33 -20.88
N PRO A 79 -13.45 -0.98 -21.23
CA PRO A 79 -13.47 -2.42 -21.47
C PRO A 79 -12.49 -2.86 -22.57
N GLY A 80 -11.59 -3.78 -22.24
CA GLY A 80 -10.56 -4.28 -23.14
C GLY A 80 -9.20 -3.58 -23.01
N ASP A 81 -9.11 -2.58 -22.13
CA ASP A 81 -7.84 -1.99 -21.73
C ASP A 81 -7.00 -2.98 -20.93
N GLU A 82 -5.69 -2.92 -21.17
CA GLU A 82 -4.74 -3.74 -20.45
C GLU A 82 -4.47 -3.17 -19.06
N VAL A 83 -4.64 -4.00 -18.03
CA VAL A 83 -4.41 -3.63 -16.63
C VAL A 83 -3.36 -4.53 -16.00
N THR A 84 -2.52 -3.94 -15.15
CA THR A 84 -1.51 -4.66 -14.38
C THR A 84 -1.68 -4.38 -12.90
N ALA A 85 -1.92 -5.44 -12.12
CA ALA A 85 -1.99 -5.39 -10.67
C ALA A 85 -0.63 -5.72 -10.06
N TYR A 86 -0.18 -4.88 -9.13
CA TYR A 86 1.03 -5.07 -8.34
C TYR A 86 0.65 -5.29 -6.87
N GLY A 87 1.29 -6.25 -6.21
CA GLY A 87 1.03 -6.49 -4.80
C GLY A 87 1.94 -7.55 -4.18
N PHE A 88 1.74 -7.77 -2.89
CA PHE A 88 2.44 -8.76 -2.09
C PHE A 88 1.45 -9.86 -1.67
N PRO A 89 1.64 -11.13 -2.11
CA PRO A 89 0.74 -12.21 -1.77
C PRO A 89 0.84 -12.56 -0.28
N ALA A 90 -0.19 -13.20 0.26
CA ALA A 90 -0.21 -13.65 1.65
C ALA A 90 1.02 -14.51 1.99
N GLY A 91 1.76 -14.12 3.04
CA GLY A 91 2.98 -14.81 3.48
C GLY A 91 4.21 -14.58 2.60
N GLY A 92 4.11 -13.73 1.56
CA GLY A 92 5.20 -13.41 0.64
C GLY A 92 5.75 -12.01 0.82
N ASP A 93 7.08 -11.91 0.75
CA ASP A 93 7.82 -10.64 0.83
C ASP A 93 8.24 -10.09 -0.54
N ARG A 94 7.93 -10.83 -1.61
CA ARG A 94 8.28 -10.49 -2.99
C ARG A 94 7.12 -9.79 -3.66
N LEU A 95 7.43 -8.76 -4.44
CA LEU A 95 6.47 -8.11 -5.32
C LEU A 95 6.02 -9.11 -6.40
N CYS A 96 4.70 -9.27 -6.52
CA CYS A 96 4.06 -10.03 -7.56
C CYS A 96 3.34 -9.11 -8.54
N THR A 97 3.26 -9.56 -9.79
CA THR A 97 2.63 -8.83 -10.88
C THR A 97 1.65 -9.76 -11.58
N THR A 98 0.41 -9.29 -11.74
CA THR A 98 -0.64 -9.99 -12.49
C THR A 98 -1.12 -9.07 -13.60
N LYS A 99 -1.15 -9.57 -14.83
CA LYS A 99 -1.51 -8.80 -16.02
C LYS A 99 -2.78 -9.37 -16.65
N GLY A 100 -3.72 -8.48 -17.00
CA GLY A 100 -5.00 -8.82 -17.62
C GLY A 100 -5.39 -7.82 -18.69
N LYS A 101 -6.38 -8.18 -19.51
CA LYS A 101 -6.99 -7.37 -20.56
C LYS A 101 -8.50 -7.58 -20.52
#